data_AF-M5C0F5-F1
#
_entry.id   AF-M5C0F5-F1
#
_cell.length_a   1.000
_cell.length_b   1.000
_cell.length_c   1.000
_cell.angle_alpha   90.00
_cell.angle_beta   90.00
_cell.angle_gamma   90.00
#
_symmetry.space_group_name_H-M   'P 1'
#
loop_
_entity.id
_entity.type
_entity.pdbx_description
1 polymer ?
#
loop_
_entity_poly.entity_id
_entity_poly.type
_entity_poly.pdbx_seq_one_letter_code
_entity_poly.pdbx_strand_id
1 'polypeptide(L)'
;MTLSEMAALKEHIDSELAAGDICPSTPPARAPVMFIKGADERLCLVVDCYHLNAITIQDCYALPRQDELIDKLHHAKIFTKQDLCNGYHKICIKEGNKWKTAFKTKYGHFELTVK
;
A
#
# COMPACT_ATOMS: atom_id res chain seq x y z
N MET A 1 0.97 20.03 -5.64
CA MET A 1 2.31 19.43 -5.52
C MET A 1 3.35 20.50 -5.78
N THR A 2 4.33 20.64 -4.89
CA THR A 2 5.51 21.49 -5.08
C THR A 2 6.43 20.91 -6.15
N LEU A 3 7.38 21.69 -6.68
CA LEU A 3 8.34 21.19 -7.69
C LEU A 3 9.18 20.00 -7.19
N SER A 4 9.50 19.97 -5.89
CA SER A 4 10.22 18.85 -5.27
C SER A 4 9.37 17.57 -5.22
N GLU A 5 8.12 17.68 -4.75
CA GLU A 5 7.15 16.56 -4.77
C GLU A 5 6.89 16.06 -6.19
N MET A 6 6.90 16.99 -7.16
CA MET A 6 6.72 16.66 -8.55
C MET A 6 7.85 15.80 -9.12
N ALA A 7 9.09 16.05 -8.71
CA ALA A 7 10.25 15.25 -9.10
C ALA A 7 10.23 13.90 -8.39
N ALA A 8 10.01 13.89 -7.07
CA ALA A 8 9.90 12.68 -6.27
C ALA A 8 8.80 11.73 -6.76
N LEU A 9 7.64 12.28 -7.19
CA LEU A 9 6.56 11.50 -7.79
C LEU A 9 7.01 10.80 -9.06
N LYS A 10 7.77 11.49 -9.90
CA LYS A 10 8.23 10.92 -11.17
C LYS A 10 9.21 9.77 -10.91
N GLU A 11 10.20 10.02 -10.07
CA GLU A 11 11.19 9.02 -9.68
C GLU A 11 10.54 7.78 -9.06
N HIS A 12 9.56 7.96 -8.17
CA HIS A 12 8.83 6.86 -7.57
C HIS A 12 8.07 6.04 -8.63
N ILE A 13 7.31 6.70 -9.52
CA ILE A 13 6.58 5.99 -10.59
C ILE A 13 7.54 5.21 -11.51
N ASP A 14 8.65 5.83 -11.92
CA ASP A 14 9.63 5.20 -12.82
C ASP A 14 10.27 3.97 -12.14
N SER A 15 10.58 4.06 -10.83
CA SER A 15 11.08 2.94 -10.03
C SER A 15 10.08 1.79 -9.92
N GLU A 16 8.82 2.08 -9.59
CA GLU A 16 7.76 1.08 -9.43
C GLU A 16 7.40 0.40 -10.78
N LEU A 17 7.44 1.16 -11.89
CA LEU A 17 7.29 0.61 -13.23
C LEU A 17 8.45 -0.32 -13.60
N ALA A 18 9.69 0.06 -13.27
CA ALA A 18 10.87 -0.77 -13.51
C ALA A 18 10.87 -2.05 -12.66
N ALA A 19 10.37 -1.98 -11.42
CA ALA A 19 10.17 -3.14 -10.55
C ALA A 19 9.03 -4.05 -11.05
N GLY A 20 8.12 -3.51 -11.87
CA GLY A 20 6.93 -4.21 -12.35
C GLY A 20 5.83 -4.33 -11.28
N ASP A 21 5.91 -3.52 -10.23
CA ASP A 21 4.94 -3.49 -9.13
C ASP A 21 3.67 -2.72 -9.55
N ILE A 22 3.79 -1.81 -10.52
CA ILE A 22 2.66 -1.09 -11.13
C ILE A 22 2.65 -1.19 -12.66
N CYS A 23 1.49 -0.99 -13.28
CA CYS A 23 1.37 -0.87 -14.74
C CYS A 23 0.44 0.28 -15.14
N PRO A 24 0.63 0.91 -16.32
CA PRO A 24 -0.30 1.90 -16.83
C PRO A 24 -1.66 1.27 -17.12
N SER A 25 -2.74 1.90 -16.64
CA SER A 25 -4.10 1.41 -16.89
C SER A 25 -5.13 2.53 -17.03
N THR A 26 -6.34 2.21 -17.50
CA THR A 26 -7.45 3.16 -17.65
C THR A 26 -8.67 2.69 -16.86
N PRO A 27 -8.60 2.72 -15.52
CA PRO A 27 -9.61 2.15 -14.65
C PRO A 27 -10.86 3.06 -14.55
N PRO A 28 -12.03 2.49 -14.20
CA PRO A 28 -13.25 3.26 -13.95
C PRO A 28 -13.15 4.12 -12.67
N ALA A 29 -12.48 3.62 -11.62
CA ALA A 29 -12.23 4.34 -10.37
C ALA A 29 -10.74 4.67 -10.21
N ARG A 30 -10.44 5.83 -9.61
CA ARG A 30 -9.07 6.32 -9.45
C ARG A 30 -8.92 7.09 -8.14
N ALA A 31 -8.11 6.56 -7.23
CA ALA A 31 -7.73 7.27 -6.02
C ALA A 31 -6.73 8.40 -6.32
N PRO A 32 -6.84 9.59 -5.71
CA PRO A 32 -5.78 10.59 -5.79
C PRO A 32 -4.56 10.14 -4.97
N VAL A 33 -3.40 10.72 -5.28
CA VAL A 33 -2.17 10.53 -4.51
C VAL A 33 -1.74 11.82 -3.81
N MET A 34 -1.16 11.67 -2.62
CA MET A 34 -0.59 12.77 -1.84
C MET A 34 0.77 12.38 -1.27
N PHE A 35 1.55 13.38 -0.85
CA PHE A 35 2.79 13.14 -0.11
C PHE A 35 2.60 13.44 1.36
N ILE A 36 3.17 12.58 2.18
CA ILE A 36 3.33 12.82 3.61
C ILE A 36 4.83 12.86 3.89
N LYS A 37 5.27 13.81 4.72
CA LYS A 37 6.65 13.85 5.21
C LYS A 37 6.77 12.85 6.36
N GLY A 38 7.63 11.85 6.19
CA GLY A 38 8.01 10.94 7.25
C GLY A 38 8.85 11.62 8.33
N ALA A 39 9.08 10.91 9.44
CA ALA A 39 9.93 11.39 10.53
C ALA A 39 11.36 11.73 10.07
N ASP A 40 11.87 11.00 9.06
CA ASP A 40 13.19 11.20 8.47
C ASP A 40 13.21 12.28 7.37
N GLU A 41 12.20 13.16 7.34
CA GLU A 41 11.95 14.17 6.29
C GLU A 41 11.74 13.62 4.86
N ARG A 42 11.77 12.30 4.68
CA ARG A 42 11.51 11.63 3.41
C ARG A 42 10.06 11.82 2.98
N LEU A 43 9.85 11.99 1.67
CA LEU A 43 8.53 12.06 1.07
C LEU A 43 7.99 10.64 0.85
N CYS A 44 6.91 10.29 1.52
CA CYS A 44 6.19 9.03 1.32
C CYS A 44 4.98 9.30 0.43
N LEU A 45 4.90 8.60 -0.71
CA LEU A 45 3.72 8.63 -1.56
C LEU A 45 2.60 7.84 -0.88
N VAL A 46 1.42 8.45 -0.76
CA VAL A 46 0.24 7.84 -0.17
C VAL A 46 -0.91 7.90 -1.17
N VAL A 47 -1.49 6.73 -1.46
CA VAL A 47 -2.72 6.61 -2.23
C VAL A 47 -3.90 6.81 -1.28
N ASP A 48 -4.80 7.73 -1.60
CA ASP A 48 -5.99 7.98 -0.79
C ASP A 48 -7.07 6.92 -1.05
N CYS A 49 -7.09 5.90 -0.19
CA CYS A 49 -8.07 4.83 -0.23
C CYS A 49 -9.34 5.14 0.57
N TYR A 50 -9.56 6.35 1.10
CA TYR A 50 -10.69 6.63 2.00
C TYR A 50 -12.06 6.28 1.38
N HIS A 51 -12.32 6.78 0.17
CA HIS A 51 -13.56 6.51 -0.54
C HIS A 51 -13.69 5.03 -0.94
N LEU A 52 -12.56 4.38 -1.26
CA LEU A 52 -12.54 2.95 -1.60
C LEU A 52 -12.89 2.10 -0.39
N ASN A 53 -12.35 2.45 0.78
CA ASN A 53 -12.60 1.73 2.04
C ASN A 53 -14.08 1.85 2.45
N ALA A 54 -14.72 2.99 2.20
CA ALA A 54 -16.13 3.19 2.52
C ALA A 54 -17.09 2.32 1.69
N ILE A 55 -16.73 1.97 0.44
CA ILE A 55 -17.54 1.12 -0.44
C ILE A 55 -17.15 -0.36 -0.37
N THR A 56 -16.06 -0.68 0.32
CA THR A 56 -15.56 -2.06 0.44
C THR A 56 -16.27 -2.75 1.59
N ILE A 57 -16.68 -4.00 1.39
CA ILE A 57 -17.25 -4.83 2.46
C ILE A 57 -16.15 -5.06 3.50
N GLN A 58 -16.41 -4.62 4.73
CA GLN A 58 -15.45 -4.77 5.83
C GLN A 58 -15.28 -6.24 6.18
N ASP A 59 -14.04 -6.73 6.12
CA ASP A 59 -13.67 -8.04 6.64
C ASP A 59 -13.46 -7.96 8.15
N CYS A 60 -14.53 -8.23 8.91
CA CYS A 60 -14.51 -8.21 10.37
C CYS A 60 -13.92 -9.50 10.93
N TYR A 61 -12.64 -9.75 10.65
CA TYR A 61 -11.90 -10.84 11.27
C TYR A 61 -11.60 -10.52 12.74
N ALA A 62 -11.97 -11.41 13.65
CA ALA A 62 -11.70 -11.26 15.07
C ALA A 62 -10.19 -11.44 15.32
N LEU A 63 -9.46 -10.34 15.45
CA LEU A 63 -8.08 -10.37 15.90
C LEU A 63 -8.04 -10.87 17.36
N PRO A 64 -7.12 -11.79 17.70
CA PRO A 64 -6.99 -12.27 19.07
C PRO A 64 -6.61 -11.11 20.00
N ARG A 65 -7.06 -11.19 21.25
CA ARG A 65 -6.73 -10.18 22.25
C ARG A 65 -5.23 -10.24 22.57
N GLN A 66 -4.64 -9.09 22.88
CA GLN A 66 -3.21 -9.01 23.21
C GLN A 66 -2.81 -9.97 24.35
N ASP A 67 -3.65 -10.08 25.38
CA ASP A 67 -3.39 -10.97 26.52
C ASP A 67 -3.33 -12.45 26.09
N GLU A 68 -4.25 -12.89 25.21
CA GLU A 68 -4.26 -14.26 24.67
C GLU A 68 -3.02 -14.58 23.85
N LEU A 69 -2.49 -13.59 23.11
CA LEU A 69 -1.25 -13.74 22.35
C LEU A 69 -0.04 -13.86 23.28
N ILE A 70 0.00 -13.09 24.37
CA ILE A 70 1.09 -13.12 25.36
C ILE A 70 1.06 -14.43 26.16
N ASP A 71 -0.11 -14.92 26.56
CA ASP A 71 -0.24 -16.18 27.30
C ASP A 71 0.32 -17.37 26.50
N LYS A 72 0.11 -17.39 25.17
CA LYS A 72 0.70 -18.41 24.28
C LYS A 72 2.23 -18.39 24.25
N LEU A 73 2.82 -17.24 24.57
CA LEU A 73 4.26 -17.01 24.55
C LEU A 73 4.91 -17.22 25.94
N HIS A 74 4.13 -17.35 27.01
CA HIS A 74 4.59 -17.35 28.40
C HIS A 74 5.64 -18.42 28.75
N HIS A 75 5.66 -19.55 28.04
CA HIS A 75 6.64 -20.62 28.27
C HIS A 75 7.82 -20.64 27.29
N ALA A 76 7.85 -19.71 26.32
CA ALA A 76 8.95 -19.60 25.38
C ALA A 76 10.18 -18.94 26.03
N LYS A 77 11.36 -19.46 25.72
CA LYS A 77 12.65 -18.96 26.24
C LYS A 77 13.40 -18.07 25.25
N ILE A 78 13.07 -18.20 23.97
CA ILE A 78 13.70 -17.47 22.87
C ILE A 78 12.57 -16.90 22.01
N PHE A 79 12.66 -15.61 21.70
CA PHE A 79 11.72 -14.91 20.85
C PHE A 79 12.43 -14.42 19.59
N THR A 80 11.81 -14.68 18.44
CA THR A 80 12.25 -14.14 17.16
C THR A 80 11.10 -13.35 16.57
N LYS A 81 11.36 -12.10 16.18
CA LYS A 81 10.42 -11.25 15.46
C LYS A 81 10.87 -11.13 14.02
N GLN A 82 9.97 -11.43 13.09
CA GLN A 82 10.19 -11.21 11.66
C GLN A 82 9.32 -10.04 11.23
N ASP A 83 9.93 -9.07 10.55
CA ASP A 83 9.22 -7.97 9.92
C ASP A 83 9.14 -8.21 8.41
N LEU A 84 7.93 -8.15 7.88
CA LEU A 84 7.65 -8.23 6.44
C LEU A 84 7.43 -6.80 5.93
N CYS A 85 8.50 -5.99 5.91
CA CYS A 85 8.42 -4.55 5.60
C CYS A 85 7.71 -4.23 4.28
N ASN A 86 7.72 -5.16 3.31
CA ASN A 86 7.05 -5.02 2.03
C ASN A 86 5.92 -6.05 1.80
N GLY A 87 5.38 -6.63 2.87
CA GLY A 87 4.44 -7.75 2.81
C GLY A 87 3.17 -7.45 1.99
N TYR A 88 2.63 -6.22 2.09
CA TYR A 88 1.45 -5.81 1.32
C TYR A 88 1.67 -5.88 -0.20
N HIS A 89 2.84 -5.47 -0.69
CA HIS A 89 3.20 -5.53 -2.11
C HIS A 89 3.57 -6.94 -2.58
N LYS A 90 3.44 -7.96 -1.72
CA LYS A 90 3.66 -9.38 -2.07
C LYS A 90 2.39 -10.21 -1.98
N ILE A 91 1.25 -9.61 -1.63
CA ILE A 91 -0.04 -10.30 -1.57
C ILE A 91 -0.83 -10.00 -2.84
N CYS A 92 -1.13 -11.03 -3.62
CA CYS A 92 -1.85 -10.88 -4.88
C CYS A 92 -3.24 -10.27 -4.68
N ILE A 93 -3.59 -9.30 -5.51
CA ILE A 93 -4.96 -8.79 -5.57
C ILE A 93 -5.81 -9.79 -6.35
N LYS A 94 -6.98 -10.15 -5.82
CA LYS A 94 -7.94 -11.03 -6.49
C LYS A 94 -8.22 -10.56 -7.93
N GLU A 95 -8.21 -11.50 -8.88
CA GLU A 95 -8.53 -11.22 -10.28
C GLU A 95 -9.88 -10.49 -10.40
N GLY A 96 -9.94 -9.50 -11.30
CA GLY A 96 -11.10 -8.63 -11.46
C GLY A 96 -11.23 -7.50 -10.42
N ASN A 97 -10.42 -7.49 -9.36
CA ASN A 97 -10.38 -6.39 -8.38
C ASN A 97 -9.18 -5.44 -8.52
N LYS A 98 -8.25 -5.69 -9.46
CA LYS A 98 -7.06 -4.84 -9.67
C LYS A 98 -7.39 -3.36 -9.87
N TRP A 99 -8.46 -3.07 -10.60
CA TRP A 99 -8.94 -1.70 -10.85
C TRP A 99 -9.25 -0.90 -9.58
N LYS A 100 -9.53 -1.55 -8.45
CA LYS A 100 -9.78 -0.88 -7.16
C LYS A 100 -8.52 -0.24 -6.59
N THR A 101 -7.36 -0.77 -6.93
CA THR A 101 -6.06 -0.26 -6.46
C THR A 101 -5.49 0.83 -7.35
N ALA A 102 -6.22 1.22 -8.38
CA ALA A 102 -5.71 2.14 -9.35
C ALA A 102 -5.75 3.59 -8.85
N PHE A 103 -4.67 4.31 -9.14
CA PHE A 103 -4.46 5.67 -8.65
C PHE A 103 -4.14 6.63 -9.80
N LYS A 104 -4.50 7.90 -9.60
CA LYS A 104 -4.28 8.99 -10.54
C LYS A 104 -3.11 9.84 -10.07
N THR A 105 -2.18 10.05 -10.99
CA THR A 105 -1.12 11.03 -10.85
C THR A 105 -1.22 12.04 -12.00
N LYS A 106 -0.40 13.09 -11.97
CA LYS A 106 -0.29 14.03 -13.09
C LYS A 106 0.38 13.41 -14.33
N TYR A 107 1.09 12.30 -14.16
CA TYR A 107 1.84 11.61 -15.22
C TYR A 107 1.05 10.48 -15.87
N GLY A 108 -0.11 10.13 -15.32
CA GLY A 108 -0.96 9.08 -15.86
C GLY A 108 -1.79 8.39 -14.78
N HIS A 109 -2.28 7.22 -15.16
CA HIS A 109 -3.06 6.33 -14.31
C HIS A 109 -2.35 5.00 -14.23
N PHE A 110 -2.26 4.47 -13.03
CA PHE A 110 -1.52 3.25 -12.75
C PHE A 110 -2.34 2.35 -11.84
N GLU A 111 -2.18 1.04 -12.00
CA GLU A 111 -2.74 0.02 -11.12
C GLU A 111 -1.63 -0.89 -10.60
N LEU A 112 -1.86 -1.52 -9.45
CA LEU A 112 -0.90 -2.44 -8.88
C LEU A 112 -0.93 -3.78 -9.64
N THR A 113 0.25 -4.29 -9.96
CA THR A 113 0.45 -5.54 -10.71
C THR A 113 0.55 -6.77 -9.80
N VAL A 114 0.52 -6.57 -8.47
CA VAL A 114 0.91 -7.53 -7.41
C VAL A 114 0.73 -9.00 -7.82
N LYS A 115 1.88 -9.69 -7.95
CA LYS A 115 2.01 -11.09 -8.39
C LYS A 115 1.81 -12.06 -7.24
#